data_AF-B8LVW6-F1
#
_entry.id   AF-B8LVW6-F1
#
_cell.length_a   1.000
_cell.length_b   1.000
_cell.length_c   1.000
_cell.angle_alpha   90.00
_cell.angle_beta   90.00
_cell.angle_gamma   90.00
#
_symmetry.space_group_name_H-M   'P 1'
#
loop_
_entity.id
_entity.type
_entity.pdbx_description
1 polymer ?
#
loop_
_entity_poly.entity_id
_entity_poly.type
_entity_poly.pdbx_seq_one_letter_code
_entity_poly.pdbx_strand_id
1 'polypeptide(L)'
;MPRPENPEYPRRDEKVFISPEVLELYTKIHVLLKRADYLPQVFSLYANKPIPEPNTSPIQFRQQNPKSVKNAISSKLANEALEIALEQKNLSLALAIIDTTFCAPAFTRAKLLKNAAVPLAGLATAPLASYVVATWAASMQNTMDPSMATGITFTATLAYIGFTSSVGVIAIATSNDQMERVSWAPGIPLRNRWLREEERGALDRVAVAWGFKDPYRRGEEEGEEWESLREFIGIRGMVLDKTELMEGMQ
;
A
#
# COMPACT_ATOMS: atom_id res chain seq x y z
N MET A 1 -17.71 -14.21 39.70
CA MET A 1 -17.74 -12.77 40.03
C MET A 1 -17.67 -12.00 38.72
N PRO A 2 -18.69 -11.19 38.36
CA PRO A 2 -18.60 -10.32 37.19
C PRO A 2 -17.63 -9.17 37.52
N ARG A 3 -16.69 -8.91 36.61
CA ARG A 3 -15.76 -7.76 36.70
C ARG A 3 -16.59 -6.47 36.60
N PRO A 4 -16.28 -5.43 37.40
CA PRO A 4 -17.00 -4.16 37.34
C PRO A 4 -16.84 -3.55 35.94
N GLU A 5 -17.97 -3.24 35.30
CA GLU A 5 -18.03 -2.55 34.01
C GLU A 5 -17.46 -1.15 34.19
N ASN A 6 -16.28 -0.93 33.60
CA ASN A 6 -15.63 0.36 33.59
C ASN A 6 -16.31 1.23 32.51
N PRO A 7 -16.92 2.38 32.84
CA PRO A 7 -17.80 3.13 31.94
C PRO A 7 -17.07 3.85 30.79
N GLU A 8 -15.75 3.70 30.64
CA GLU A 8 -15.00 4.50 29.68
C GLU A 8 -15.09 4.06 28.21
N TYR A 9 -15.35 2.79 27.81
CA TYR A 9 -15.47 2.49 26.37
C TYR A 9 -16.28 1.22 26.04
N PRO A 10 -17.45 1.32 25.38
CA PRO A 10 -18.10 0.16 24.74
C PRO A 10 -17.26 -0.48 23.61
N ARG A 11 -16.18 0.19 23.15
CA ARG A 11 -15.30 -0.30 22.07
C ARG A 11 -14.36 -1.45 22.48
N ARG A 12 -14.09 -1.60 23.77
CA ARG A 12 -13.23 -2.67 24.33
C ARG A 12 -13.98 -3.95 24.68
N ASP A 13 -15.30 -3.97 24.53
CA ASP A 13 -16.09 -5.16 24.79
C ASP A 13 -15.71 -6.27 23.79
N GLU A 14 -15.28 -7.41 24.31
CA GLU A 14 -14.78 -8.56 23.54
C GLU A 14 -15.87 -9.12 22.61
N LYS A 15 -17.14 -8.87 22.94
CA LYS A 15 -18.31 -9.40 22.24
C LYS A 15 -18.61 -8.74 20.89
N VAL A 16 -18.05 -7.55 20.62
CA VAL A 16 -18.40 -6.77 19.43
C VAL A 16 -17.43 -7.06 18.28
N PHE A 17 -17.90 -7.74 17.23
CA PHE A 17 -17.15 -7.96 16.00
C PHE A 17 -17.22 -6.73 15.09
N ILE A 18 -16.06 -6.27 14.59
CA ILE A 18 -15.98 -5.16 13.62
C ILE A 18 -15.92 -5.78 12.22
N SER A 19 -17.03 -5.72 11.48
CA SER A 19 -17.04 -6.12 10.08
C SER A 19 -16.42 -5.03 9.19
N PRO A 20 -15.96 -5.38 7.96
CA PRO A 20 -15.43 -4.39 7.02
C PRO A 20 -16.44 -3.30 6.65
N GLU A 21 -17.73 -3.66 6.52
CA GLU A 21 -18.81 -2.73 6.22
C GLU A 21 -19.07 -1.74 7.36
N VAL A 22 -19.03 -2.24 8.61
CA VAL A 22 -19.15 -1.39 9.79
C VAL A 22 -17.96 -0.44 9.89
N LEU A 23 -16.74 -0.91 9.58
CA LEU A 23 -15.55 -0.08 9.55
C LEU A 23 -15.71 1.05 8.51
N GLU A 24 -16.15 0.72 7.29
CA GLU A 24 -16.36 1.69 6.21
C GLU A 24 -17.41 2.74 6.56
N LEU A 25 -18.54 2.33 7.13
CA LEU A 25 -19.58 3.26 7.57
C LEU A 25 -19.08 4.14 8.71
N TYR A 26 -18.38 3.55 9.67
CA TYR A 26 -17.80 4.29 10.80
C TYR A 26 -16.80 5.35 10.31
N THR A 27 -15.88 4.99 9.42
CA THR A 27 -14.94 5.95 8.83
C THR A 27 -15.67 7.06 8.10
N LYS A 28 -16.66 6.74 7.26
CA LYS A 28 -17.42 7.76 6.50
C LYS A 28 -18.19 8.71 7.41
N ILE A 29 -18.80 8.21 8.48
CA ILE A 29 -19.47 9.07 9.46
C ILE A 29 -18.45 10.03 10.10
N HIS A 30 -17.28 9.53 10.49
CA HIS A 30 -16.22 10.35 11.06
C HIS A 30 -15.62 11.36 10.07
N VAL A 31 -15.59 11.01 8.79
CA VAL A 31 -15.27 11.91 7.68
C VAL A 31 -16.27 13.05 7.58
N LEU A 32 -17.56 12.73 7.55
CA LEU A 32 -18.63 13.73 7.49
C LEU A 32 -18.66 14.63 8.72
N LEU A 33 -18.33 14.10 9.90
CA LEU A 33 -18.23 14.85 11.15
C LEU A 33 -16.93 15.64 11.30
N LYS A 34 -15.98 15.51 10.35
CA LYS A 34 -14.63 16.12 10.42
C LYS A 34 -13.90 15.82 11.73
N ARG A 35 -14.04 14.59 12.24
CA ARG A 35 -13.42 14.13 13.51
C ARG A 35 -12.68 12.83 13.32
N ALA A 36 -11.35 12.89 13.16
CA ALA A 36 -10.51 11.71 12.89
C ALA A 36 -9.80 11.13 14.13
N ASP A 37 -9.96 11.72 15.32
CA ASP A 37 -9.14 11.46 16.52
C ASP A 37 -9.00 9.98 16.90
N TYR A 38 -10.07 9.21 16.71
CA TYR A 38 -10.13 7.80 17.11
C TYR A 38 -9.91 6.81 15.96
N LEU A 39 -9.75 7.29 14.73
CA LEU A 39 -9.60 6.42 13.56
C LEU A 39 -8.36 5.50 13.65
N PRO A 40 -7.16 5.98 14.07
CA PRO A 40 -6.00 5.09 14.24
C PRO A 40 -6.26 3.95 15.22
N GLN A 41 -6.93 4.26 16.34
CA GLN A 41 -7.26 3.26 17.34
C GLN A 41 -8.26 2.23 16.80
N VAL A 42 -9.25 2.66 16.03
CA VAL A 42 -10.25 1.75 15.44
C VAL A 42 -9.63 0.88 14.35
N PHE A 43 -8.70 1.42 13.55
CA PHE A 43 -7.92 0.67 12.57
C PHE A 43 -7.03 -0.40 13.21
N SER A 44 -6.32 -0.04 14.29
CA SER A 44 -5.52 -1.03 15.02
C SER A 44 -6.39 -2.09 15.71
N LEU A 45 -7.57 -1.74 16.21
CA LEU A 45 -8.54 -2.69 16.75
C LEU A 45 -9.08 -3.63 15.66
N TYR A 46 -9.43 -3.11 14.48
CA TYR A 46 -9.91 -3.93 13.37
C TYR A 46 -8.93 -5.05 12.99
N ALA A 47 -7.63 -4.80 13.08
CA ALA A 47 -6.61 -5.78 12.73
C ALA A 47 -6.29 -6.80 13.84
N ASN A 48 -6.45 -6.42 15.11
CA ASN A 48 -5.96 -7.18 16.27
C ASN A 48 -7.07 -7.77 17.16
N LYS A 49 -8.32 -7.28 17.04
CA LYS A 49 -9.40 -7.65 17.96
C LYS A 49 -9.76 -9.13 17.81
N PRO A 50 -9.85 -9.91 18.89
CA PRO A 50 -10.24 -11.31 18.79
C PRO A 50 -11.69 -11.46 18.28
N ILE A 51 -11.95 -12.53 17.53
CA ILE A 51 -13.27 -12.84 16.98
C ILE A 51 -13.90 -13.96 17.83
N PRO A 52 -15.17 -13.85 18.23
CA PRO A 52 -15.88 -14.96 18.86
C PRO A 52 -16.07 -16.12 17.88
N GLU A 53 -15.73 -17.34 18.30
CA GLU A 53 -15.97 -18.54 17.49
C GLU A 53 -17.44 -18.96 17.55
N PRO A 54 -18.08 -19.20 16.40
CA PRO A 54 -19.48 -19.61 16.37
C PRO A 54 -19.64 -20.97 17.06
N ASN A 55 -20.78 -21.17 17.73
CA ASN A 55 -21.21 -22.45 18.31
C ASN A 55 -20.33 -23.01 19.45
N THR A 56 -19.68 -22.14 20.22
CA THR A 56 -18.91 -22.57 21.41
C THR A 56 -19.58 -22.12 22.71
N SER A 57 -19.71 -23.03 23.67
CA SER A 57 -20.23 -22.75 25.02
C SER A 57 -19.24 -23.29 26.06
N PRO A 58 -18.51 -22.44 26.81
CA PRO A 58 -18.55 -20.97 26.82
C PRO A 58 -17.99 -20.34 25.53
N ILE A 59 -18.33 -19.07 25.26
CA ILE A 59 -17.85 -18.32 24.07
C ILE A 59 -16.32 -18.32 24.07
N GLN A 60 -15.72 -18.99 23.08
CA GLN A 60 -14.29 -18.95 22.85
C GLN A 60 -13.95 -17.85 21.86
N PHE A 61 -12.80 -17.22 22.08
CA PHE A 61 -12.32 -16.13 21.26
C PHE A 61 -11.06 -16.56 20.52
N ARG A 62 -11.06 -16.38 19.21
CA ARG A 62 -9.90 -16.62 18.37
C ARG A 62 -9.13 -15.32 18.15
N GLN A 63 -7.83 -15.35 18.43
CA GLN A 63 -6.97 -14.22 18.11
C GLN A 63 -6.87 -14.04 16.59
N GLN A 64 -7.11 -12.81 16.13
CA GLN A 64 -6.94 -12.47 14.73
C GLN A 64 -5.48 -12.45 14.32
N ASN A 65 -5.22 -12.76 13.05
CA ASN A 65 -3.92 -12.57 12.46
C ASN A 65 -3.84 -11.16 11.84
N PRO A 66 -3.06 -10.23 12.41
CA PRO A 66 -2.93 -8.86 11.88
C PRO A 66 -2.24 -8.82 10.51
N LYS A 67 -1.66 -9.94 10.06
CA LYS A 67 -1.07 -10.09 8.72
C LYS A 67 -2.04 -10.72 7.71
N SER A 68 -3.31 -10.91 8.06
CA SER A 68 -4.32 -11.44 7.15
C SER A 68 -4.75 -10.39 6.13
N VAL A 69 -4.86 -10.77 4.85
CA VAL A 69 -5.36 -9.88 3.77
C VAL A 69 -6.78 -9.39 4.05
N LYS A 70 -7.60 -10.19 4.75
CA LYS A 70 -8.97 -9.81 5.13
C LYS A 70 -9.03 -8.60 6.07
N ASN A 71 -7.96 -8.40 6.84
CA ASN A 71 -7.85 -7.32 7.81
C ASN A 71 -7.17 -6.07 7.20
N ALA A 72 -6.93 -6.05 5.89
CA ALA A 72 -6.33 -4.91 5.22
C ALA A 72 -7.36 -3.78 5.07
N ILE A 73 -6.93 -2.57 5.43
CA ILE A 73 -7.73 -1.35 5.23
C ILE A 73 -7.57 -0.92 3.78
N SER A 74 -8.67 -0.49 3.14
CA SER A 74 -8.61 -0.05 1.74
C SER A 74 -7.86 1.29 1.63
N SER A 75 -7.12 1.47 0.54
CA SER A 75 -6.40 2.72 0.28
C SER A 75 -7.34 3.92 0.20
N LYS A 76 -8.56 3.73 -0.32
CA LYS A 76 -9.60 4.77 -0.37
C LYS A 76 -9.97 5.25 1.03
N LEU A 77 -10.29 4.33 1.94
CA LEU A 77 -10.64 4.67 3.32
C LEU A 77 -9.48 5.33 4.07
N ALA A 78 -8.27 4.82 3.88
CA ALA A 78 -7.07 5.40 4.48
C ALA A 78 -6.82 6.85 3.99
N ASN A 79 -7.05 7.11 2.70
CA ASN A 79 -6.91 8.44 2.12
C ASN A 79 -7.96 9.43 2.64
N GLU A 80 -9.24 9.02 2.70
CA GLU A 80 -10.32 9.84 3.25
C GLU A 80 -10.02 10.19 4.73
N ALA A 81 -9.55 9.22 5.51
CA ALA A 81 -9.15 9.44 6.90
C ALA A 81 -7.97 10.43 7.03
N LEU A 82 -6.96 10.29 6.16
CA LEU A 82 -5.78 11.14 6.13
C LEU A 82 -6.11 12.58 5.73
N GLU A 83 -7.03 12.78 4.78
CA GLU A 83 -7.47 14.11 4.35
C GLU A 83 -8.06 14.92 5.52
N ILE A 84 -8.89 14.31 6.35
CA ILE A 84 -9.46 14.98 7.54
C ILE A 84 -8.37 15.30 8.55
N ALA A 85 -7.39 14.42 8.74
CA ALA A 85 -6.27 14.66 9.64
C ALA A 85 -5.47 15.91 9.23
N LEU A 86 -5.28 16.07 7.92
CA LEU A 86 -4.65 17.25 7.34
C LEU A 86 -5.53 18.50 7.48
N GLU A 87 -6.85 18.40 7.26
CA GLU A 87 -7.80 19.50 7.51
C GLU A 87 -7.78 19.96 8.98
N GLN A 88 -7.70 19.01 9.90
CA GLN A 88 -7.62 19.26 11.34
C GLN A 88 -6.27 19.86 11.77
N LYS A 89 -5.27 19.88 10.89
CA LYS A 89 -3.90 20.28 11.19
C LYS A 89 -3.38 19.56 12.43
N ASN A 90 -3.53 18.23 12.46
CA ASN A 90 -2.93 17.39 13.49
C ASN A 90 -1.94 16.40 12.87
N LEU A 91 -0.64 16.71 12.96
CA LEU A 91 0.42 15.92 12.33
C LEU A 91 0.51 14.53 12.97
N SER A 92 0.48 14.48 14.31
CA SER A 92 0.55 13.24 15.06
C SER A 92 -0.57 12.27 14.67
N LEU A 93 -1.77 12.80 14.44
CA LEU A 93 -2.92 12.02 13.97
C LEU A 93 -2.71 11.52 12.54
N ALA A 94 -2.24 12.36 11.63
CA ALA A 94 -1.95 11.96 10.24
C ALA A 94 -0.90 10.82 10.19
N LEU A 95 0.19 10.94 10.95
CA LEU A 95 1.22 9.91 11.06
C LEU A 95 0.66 8.60 11.66
N ALA A 96 -0.16 8.70 12.71
CA ALA A 96 -0.81 7.53 13.31
C ALA A 96 -1.78 6.82 12.35
N ILE A 97 -2.49 7.57 11.49
CA ILE A 97 -3.31 6.97 10.42
C ILE A 97 -2.43 6.22 9.44
N ILE A 98 -1.32 6.81 8.97
CA ILE A 98 -0.40 6.15 8.04
C ILE A 98 0.13 4.84 8.63
N ASP A 99 0.51 4.87 9.91
CA ASP A 99 1.04 3.70 10.62
C ASP A 99 0.05 2.56 10.78
N THR A 100 -1.21 2.91 11.05
CA THR A 100 -2.26 1.90 11.25
C THR A 100 -2.86 1.41 9.93
N THR A 101 -2.57 2.08 8.80
CA THR A 101 -3.13 1.75 7.48
C THR A 101 -2.06 1.25 6.50
N PHE A 102 -1.29 2.15 5.88
CA PHE A 102 -0.33 1.84 4.82
C PHE A 102 0.86 1.03 5.32
N CYS A 103 1.31 1.27 6.56
CA CYS A 103 2.39 0.52 7.19
C CYS A 103 1.94 -0.86 7.70
N ALA A 104 0.64 -1.16 7.70
CA ALA A 104 0.13 -2.40 8.26
C ALA A 104 0.59 -3.63 7.43
N PRO A 105 0.97 -4.73 8.08
CA PRO A 105 1.42 -5.94 7.37
C PRO A 105 0.27 -6.59 6.56
N ALA A 106 -0.98 -6.36 6.94
CA ALA A 106 -2.14 -6.75 6.14
C ALA A 106 -2.19 -6.00 4.80
N PHE A 107 -1.90 -4.70 4.82
CA PHE A 107 -1.96 -3.84 3.63
C PHE A 107 -0.92 -4.28 2.57
N THR A 108 0.33 -4.48 2.98
CA THR A 108 1.39 -4.93 2.06
C THR A 108 1.09 -6.28 1.41
N ARG A 109 0.49 -7.22 2.16
CA ARG A 109 0.04 -8.52 1.61
C ARG A 109 -1.15 -8.38 0.68
N ALA A 110 -2.12 -7.52 1.03
CA ALA A 110 -3.26 -7.23 0.18
C ALA A 110 -2.83 -6.57 -1.14
N LYS A 111 -1.87 -5.64 -1.08
CA LYS A 111 -1.24 -5.03 -2.26
C LYS A 111 -0.59 -6.08 -3.15
N LEU A 112 0.20 -6.98 -2.57
CA LEU A 112 0.86 -8.05 -3.32
C LEU A 112 -0.18 -8.93 -4.03
N LEU A 113 -1.23 -9.33 -3.32
CA LEU A 113 -2.30 -10.13 -3.92
C LEU A 113 -3.04 -9.37 -5.02
N LYS A 114 -3.40 -8.11 -4.82
CA LYS A 114 -4.20 -7.35 -5.78
C LYS A 114 -3.41 -6.93 -7.01
N ASN A 115 -2.18 -6.45 -6.83
CA ASN A 115 -1.40 -5.81 -7.88
C ASN A 115 -0.39 -6.76 -8.55
N ALA A 116 0.08 -7.81 -7.85
CA ALA A 116 1.00 -8.78 -8.44
C ALA A 116 0.30 -10.02 -9.00
N ALA A 117 -0.92 -10.36 -8.56
CA ALA A 117 -1.58 -11.59 -9.03
C ALA A 117 -1.83 -11.60 -10.54
N VAL A 118 -2.32 -10.49 -11.11
CA VAL A 118 -2.63 -10.44 -12.55
C VAL A 118 -1.37 -10.54 -13.41
N PRO A 119 -0.29 -9.75 -13.18
CA PRO A 119 0.96 -9.91 -13.91
C PRO A 119 1.58 -11.30 -13.74
N LEU A 120 1.58 -11.87 -12.53
CA LEU A 120 2.14 -13.20 -12.27
C LEU A 120 1.33 -14.30 -12.96
N ALA A 121 0.00 -14.19 -12.98
CA ALA A 121 -0.85 -15.11 -13.72
C ALA A 121 -0.58 -15.02 -15.22
N GLY A 122 -0.41 -13.81 -15.77
CA GLY A 122 -0.04 -13.62 -17.17
C GLY A 122 1.32 -14.23 -17.53
N LEU A 123 2.32 -14.07 -16.67
CA LEU A 123 3.64 -14.69 -16.86
C LEU A 123 3.59 -16.22 -16.72
N ALA A 124 2.78 -16.75 -15.80
CA ALA A 124 2.63 -18.19 -15.61
C ALA A 124 1.96 -18.87 -16.81
N THR A 125 1.02 -18.18 -17.49
CA THR A 125 0.35 -18.70 -18.69
C THR A 125 1.07 -18.37 -19.99
N ALA A 126 2.14 -17.55 -19.95
CA ALA A 126 2.89 -17.12 -21.13
C ALA A 126 3.42 -18.29 -21.98
N PRO A 127 4.04 -19.37 -21.44
CA PRO A 127 4.50 -20.49 -22.26
C PRO A 127 3.38 -21.18 -23.02
N LEU A 128 2.22 -21.37 -22.38
CA LEU A 128 1.06 -21.98 -23.03
C LEU A 128 0.53 -21.08 -24.15
N ALA A 129 0.39 -19.78 -23.89
CA ALA A 129 -0.04 -18.82 -24.89
C ALA A 129 0.95 -18.74 -26.08
N SER A 130 2.26 -18.71 -25.81
CA SER A 130 3.29 -18.72 -26.84
C SER A 130 3.24 -19.97 -27.71
N TYR A 131 2.95 -21.14 -27.13
CA TYR A 131 2.84 -22.38 -27.90
C TYR A 131 1.63 -22.37 -28.85
N VAL A 132 0.48 -21.86 -28.37
CA VAL A 132 -0.72 -21.72 -29.21
C VAL A 132 -0.46 -20.75 -30.36
N VAL A 133 0.12 -19.58 -30.07
CA VAL A 133 0.49 -18.58 -31.10
C VAL A 133 1.48 -19.17 -32.10
N ALA A 134 2.49 -19.91 -31.63
CA ALA A 134 3.49 -20.54 -32.48
C ALA A 134 2.89 -21.62 -33.39
N THR A 135 1.94 -22.41 -32.89
CA THR A 135 1.25 -23.43 -33.68
C THR A 135 0.40 -22.80 -34.78
N TRP A 136 -0.32 -21.72 -34.44
CA TRP A 136 -1.11 -20.96 -35.41
C TRP A 136 -0.21 -20.32 -36.46
N ALA A 137 0.87 -19.64 -36.06
CA ALA A 137 1.81 -19.02 -37.00
C ALA A 137 2.51 -20.04 -37.90
N ALA A 138 2.85 -21.22 -37.38
CA ALA A 138 3.45 -22.30 -38.16
C ALA A 138 2.53 -22.83 -39.27
N SER A 139 1.21 -22.70 -39.12
CA SER A 139 0.24 -23.07 -40.17
C SER A 139 0.17 -22.09 -41.34
N MET A 140 0.71 -20.88 -41.18
CA MET A 140 0.69 -19.84 -42.22
C MET A 140 1.91 -19.86 -43.14
N GLN A 141 2.94 -20.65 -42.81
CA GLN A 141 4.16 -20.77 -43.59
C GLN A 141 4.24 -22.14 -44.28
N ASN A 142 4.89 -22.22 -45.46
CA ASN A 142 5.11 -23.47 -46.20
C ASN A 142 6.59 -23.74 -46.54
N THR A 143 7.51 -23.03 -45.89
CA THR A 143 8.95 -23.05 -46.20
C THR A 143 9.74 -23.98 -45.28
N MET A 144 9.23 -24.24 -44.06
CA MET A 144 9.87 -25.06 -43.04
C MET A 144 8.93 -26.19 -42.59
N ASP A 145 9.52 -27.28 -42.09
CA ASP A 145 8.75 -28.34 -41.42
C ASP A 145 7.96 -27.75 -40.23
N PRO A 146 6.67 -28.12 -40.04
CA PRO A 146 5.83 -27.54 -39.00
C PRO A 146 6.45 -27.63 -37.59
N SER A 147 7.15 -28.71 -37.27
CA SER A 147 7.78 -28.89 -35.96
C SER A 147 8.89 -27.86 -35.71
N MET A 148 9.72 -27.60 -36.72
CA MET A 148 10.82 -26.63 -36.67
C MET A 148 10.28 -25.20 -36.63
N ALA A 149 9.26 -24.90 -37.43
CA ALA A 149 8.60 -23.60 -37.44
C ALA A 149 7.98 -23.26 -36.08
N THR A 150 7.22 -24.19 -35.48
CA THR A 150 6.64 -23.98 -34.14
C THR A 150 7.73 -23.77 -33.09
N GLY A 151 8.81 -24.55 -33.11
CA GLY A 151 9.91 -24.41 -32.16
C GLY A 151 10.60 -23.04 -32.22
N ILE A 152 10.91 -22.55 -33.42
CA ILE A 152 11.54 -21.23 -33.62
C ILE A 152 10.58 -20.12 -33.20
N THR A 153 9.31 -20.16 -33.61
CA THR A 153 8.34 -19.11 -33.26
C THR A 153 8.03 -19.10 -31.76
N PHE A 154 7.92 -20.28 -31.14
CA PHE A 154 7.71 -20.41 -29.70
C PHE A 154 8.85 -19.77 -28.91
N THR A 155 10.10 -20.14 -29.22
CA THR A 155 11.28 -19.60 -28.54
C THR A 155 11.42 -18.10 -28.76
N ALA A 156 11.20 -17.61 -29.98
CA ALA A 156 11.25 -16.18 -30.29
C ALA A 156 10.20 -15.38 -29.51
N THR A 157 8.96 -15.87 -29.45
CA THR A 157 7.86 -15.22 -28.74
C THR A 157 8.11 -15.22 -27.23
N LEU A 158 8.56 -16.35 -26.69
CA LEU A 158 8.86 -16.46 -25.26
C LEU A 158 10.04 -15.56 -24.87
N ALA A 159 11.08 -15.49 -25.70
CA ALA A 159 12.20 -14.58 -25.49
C ALA A 159 11.76 -13.11 -25.51
N TYR A 160 10.88 -12.73 -26.44
CA TYR A 160 10.32 -11.38 -26.51
C TYR A 160 9.50 -11.03 -25.25
N ILE A 161 8.62 -11.92 -24.80
CA ILE A 161 7.84 -11.74 -23.56
C ILE A 161 8.77 -11.64 -22.34
N GLY A 162 9.77 -12.53 -22.24
CA GLY A 162 10.75 -12.50 -21.15
C GLY A 162 11.51 -11.19 -21.09
N PHE A 163 12.00 -10.70 -22.24
CA PHE A 163 12.74 -9.44 -22.30
C PHE A 163 11.85 -8.23 -21.98
N THR A 164 10.70 -8.11 -22.65
CA THR A 164 9.79 -6.97 -22.44
C THR A 164 9.21 -6.91 -21.02
N SER A 165 8.87 -8.06 -20.43
CA SER A 165 8.42 -8.13 -19.04
C SER A 165 9.52 -7.71 -18.05
N SER A 166 10.78 -8.09 -18.30
CA SER A 166 11.90 -7.68 -17.46
C SER A 166 12.10 -6.15 -17.46
N VAL A 167 12.01 -5.51 -18.63
CA VAL A 167 12.08 -4.05 -18.77
C VAL A 167 10.89 -3.39 -18.08
N GLY A 168 9.68 -3.94 -18.21
CA GLY A 168 8.50 -3.43 -17.53
C GLY A 168 8.61 -3.47 -16.00
N VAL A 169 9.17 -4.54 -15.43
CA VAL A 169 9.41 -4.63 -13.98
C VAL A 169 10.39 -3.55 -13.52
N ILE A 170 11.46 -3.32 -14.27
CA ILE A 170 12.43 -2.27 -13.95
C ILE A 170 11.74 -0.90 -14.02
N ALA A 171 11.02 -0.60 -15.11
CA ALA A 171 10.34 0.67 -15.30
C ALA A 171 9.35 1.00 -14.17
N ILE A 172 8.53 0.03 -13.75
CA ILE A 172 7.60 0.19 -12.63
C ILE A 172 8.34 0.40 -11.31
N ALA A 173 9.47 -0.28 -11.11
CA ALA A 173 10.22 -0.17 -9.87
C ALA A 173 11.08 1.11 -9.77
N THR A 174 11.38 1.73 -10.92
CA THR A 174 12.20 2.95 -11.00
C THR A 174 11.42 4.22 -11.27
N SER A 175 10.10 4.15 -11.48
CA SER A 175 9.27 5.34 -11.74
C SER A 175 9.26 6.29 -10.54
N ASN A 176 9.61 7.55 -10.77
CA ASN A 176 9.71 8.58 -9.74
C ASN A 176 8.82 9.81 -10.00
N ASP A 177 8.04 9.84 -11.09
CA ASP A 177 7.24 11.01 -11.50
C ASP A 177 6.20 11.44 -10.43
N GLN A 178 5.79 10.50 -9.58
CA GLN A 178 4.87 10.70 -8.48
C GLN A 178 5.53 11.18 -7.17
N MET A 179 6.84 11.40 -7.14
CA MET A 179 7.59 11.82 -5.96
C MET A 179 7.81 13.32 -5.99
N GLU A 180 7.11 14.06 -5.12
CA GLU A 180 7.22 15.52 -5.10
C GLU A 180 8.24 16.02 -4.06
N ARG A 181 8.04 15.66 -2.79
CA ARG A 181 8.91 16.06 -1.66
C ARG A 181 9.62 14.88 -1.03
N VAL A 182 8.93 13.74 -0.92
CA VAL A 182 9.44 12.53 -0.28
C VAL A 182 9.93 11.56 -1.33
N SER A 183 11.24 11.30 -1.31
CA SER A 183 11.92 10.37 -2.21
C SER A 183 12.56 9.22 -1.46
N TRP A 184 12.94 8.16 -2.17
CA TRP A 184 13.65 7.02 -1.57
C TRP A 184 15.11 7.36 -1.29
N ALA A 185 15.60 6.98 -0.11
CA ALA A 185 17.02 7.07 0.20
C ALA A 185 17.84 6.17 -0.75
N PRO A 186 19.10 6.54 -1.07
CA PRO A 186 19.99 5.68 -1.82
C PRO A 186 20.19 4.34 -1.09
N GLY A 187 20.28 3.24 -1.83
CA GLY A 187 20.46 1.90 -1.28
C GLY A 187 19.18 1.14 -0.93
N ILE A 188 18.00 1.76 -0.96
CA ILE A 188 16.73 1.04 -0.72
C ILE A 188 16.43 0.09 -1.89
N PRO A 189 16.22 -1.22 -1.64
CA PRO A 189 15.91 -2.20 -2.67
C PRO A 189 14.62 -1.88 -3.44
N LEU A 190 14.63 -2.07 -4.76
CA LEU A 190 13.50 -1.81 -5.67
C LEU A 190 12.20 -2.48 -5.22
N ARG A 191 12.27 -3.72 -4.71
CA ARG A 191 11.11 -4.43 -4.16
C ARG A 191 10.47 -3.68 -2.99
N ASN A 192 11.28 -3.12 -2.10
CA ASN A 192 10.79 -2.41 -0.92
C ASN A 192 10.16 -1.07 -1.33
N ARG A 193 10.74 -0.39 -2.33
CA ARG A 193 10.15 0.82 -2.91
C ARG A 193 8.75 0.53 -3.45
N TRP A 194 8.64 -0.52 -4.27
CA TRP A 194 7.34 -0.94 -4.79
C TRP A 194 6.37 -1.32 -3.66
N LEU A 195 6.76 -2.12 -2.67
CA LEU A 195 5.85 -2.55 -1.59
C LEU A 195 5.35 -1.39 -0.72
N ARG A 196 6.17 -0.34 -0.53
CA ARG A 196 5.93 0.78 0.39
C ARG A 196 5.61 2.09 -0.35
N GLU A 197 5.29 2.02 -1.64
CA GLU A 197 5.03 3.21 -2.45
C GLU A 197 3.81 4.01 -1.95
N GLU A 198 2.76 3.35 -1.45
CA GLU A 198 1.59 4.05 -0.89
C GLU A 198 1.90 4.70 0.46
N GLU A 199 2.78 4.09 1.27
CA GLU A 199 3.30 4.70 2.50
C GLU A 199 4.08 5.98 2.15
N ARG A 200 5.01 5.90 1.18
CA ARG A 200 5.75 7.07 0.69
C ARG A 200 4.79 8.14 0.16
N GLY A 201 3.85 7.78 -0.72
CA GLY A 201 2.89 8.72 -1.28
C GLY A 201 1.90 9.32 -0.26
N ALA A 202 1.64 8.64 0.86
CA ALA A 202 0.90 9.23 1.97
C ALA A 202 1.74 10.25 2.73
N LEU A 203 3.01 9.93 3.02
CA LEU A 203 3.95 10.85 3.66
C LEU A 203 4.27 12.07 2.79
N ASP A 204 4.35 11.88 1.48
CA ASP A 204 4.53 12.94 0.50
C ASP A 204 3.38 13.95 0.55
N ARG A 205 2.14 13.45 0.59
CA ARG A 205 0.95 14.30 0.75
C ARG A 205 0.95 15.05 2.08
N VAL A 206 1.40 14.42 3.17
CA VAL A 206 1.57 15.10 4.46
C VAL A 206 2.62 16.19 4.36
N ALA A 207 3.79 15.91 3.78
CA ALA A 207 4.86 16.89 3.59
C ALA A 207 4.43 18.08 2.72
N VAL A 208 3.68 17.83 1.65
CA VAL A 208 3.13 18.89 0.77
C VAL A 208 2.08 19.73 1.50
N ALA A 209 1.24 19.11 2.32
CA ALA A 209 0.21 19.82 3.07
C ALA A 209 0.77 20.64 4.26
N TRP A 210 1.84 20.16 4.89
CA TRP A 210 2.41 20.76 6.11
C TRP A 210 3.45 21.84 5.82
N GLY A 211 4.31 21.63 4.84
CA GLY A 211 5.39 22.58 4.53
C GLY A 211 4.97 23.67 3.55
N PHE A 212 5.93 24.44 3.05
CA PHE A 212 5.67 25.53 2.13
C PHE A 212 5.21 25.01 0.76
N LYS A 213 4.17 25.64 0.22
CA LYS A 213 3.66 25.35 -1.13
C LYS A 213 4.59 25.86 -2.22
N ASP A 214 5.30 26.96 -1.94
CA ASP A 214 6.22 27.61 -2.88
C ASP A 214 7.50 26.78 -3.02
N PRO A 215 7.86 26.30 -4.22
CA PRO A 215 9.07 25.49 -4.45
C PRO A 215 10.35 26.17 -3.96
N TYR A 216 10.48 27.49 -4.11
CA TYR A 216 11.70 28.23 -3.75
C TYR A 216 11.93 28.37 -2.24
N ARG A 217 10.90 28.11 -1.44
CA ARG A 217 10.97 28.17 0.02
C ARG A 217 11.09 26.78 0.66
N ARG A 218 11.03 25.71 -0.14
CA ARG A 218 11.20 24.34 0.34
C ARG A 218 12.64 24.17 0.84
N GLY A 219 12.79 23.62 2.04
CA GLY A 219 14.07 23.49 2.74
C GLY A 219 14.33 24.59 3.77
N GLU A 220 13.53 25.66 3.79
CA GLU A 220 13.56 26.70 4.84
C GLU A 220 12.56 26.41 5.98
N GLU A 221 11.79 25.33 5.90
CA GLU A 221 10.85 24.97 6.96
C GLU A 221 11.58 24.57 8.25
N GLU A 222 11.22 25.26 9.33
CA GLU A 222 11.70 24.98 10.68
C GLU A 222 10.52 24.76 11.62
N GLY A 223 10.71 23.93 12.65
CA GLY A 223 9.74 23.70 13.70
C GLY A 223 9.77 22.27 14.23
N GLU A 224 9.32 22.08 15.47
CA GLU A 224 9.31 20.77 16.13
C GLU A 224 8.52 19.73 15.33
N GLU A 225 7.35 20.10 14.81
CA GLU A 225 6.52 19.22 14.01
C GLU A 225 7.20 18.83 12.69
N TRP A 226 7.84 19.80 12.03
CA TRP A 226 8.54 19.57 10.77
C TRP A 226 9.76 18.66 10.93
N GLU A 227 10.54 18.89 11.98
CA GLU A 227 11.66 18.02 12.34
C GLU A 227 11.18 16.62 12.71
N SER A 228 10.06 16.49 13.44
CA SER A 228 9.48 15.18 13.75
C SER A 228 9.04 14.43 12.48
N LEU A 229 8.48 15.14 11.50
CA LEU A 229 8.09 14.57 10.21
C LEU A 229 9.34 14.10 9.45
N ARG A 230 10.39 14.94 9.42
CA ARG A 230 11.67 14.62 8.78
C ARG A 230 12.32 13.40 9.41
N GLU A 231 12.36 13.31 10.73
CA GLU A 231 12.88 12.16 11.47
C GLU A 231 12.05 10.90 11.16
N PHE A 232 10.72 11.00 11.22
CA PHE A 232 9.81 9.89 10.94
C PHE A 232 10.02 9.33 9.52
N ILE A 233 10.17 10.20 8.52
CA ILE A 233 10.47 9.84 7.13
C ILE A 233 11.88 9.22 7.04
N GLY A 234 12.86 9.80 7.73
CA GLY A 234 14.26 9.35 7.74
C GLY A 234 14.45 7.95 8.29
N ILE A 235 13.83 7.64 9.44
CA ILE A 235 13.86 6.29 10.06
C ILE A 235 13.33 5.22 9.10
N ARG A 236 12.45 5.62 8.17
CA ARG A 236 11.78 4.75 7.22
C ARG A 236 12.54 4.57 5.90
N GLY A 237 13.75 5.10 5.78
CA GLY A 237 14.59 4.98 4.58
C GLY A 237 14.11 5.86 3.42
N MET A 238 13.43 6.95 3.75
CA MET A 238 13.01 7.99 2.81
C MET A 238 13.73 9.29 3.14
N VAL A 239 13.80 10.18 2.16
CA VAL A 239 14.43 11.50 2.30
C VAL A 239 13.36 12.54 1.98
N LEU A 240 13.10 13.40 2.96
CA LEU A 240 12.32 14.61 2.78
C LEU A 240 13.19 15.67 2.11
N ASP A 241 12.66 16.25 1.03
CA ASP A 241 13.27 17.31 0.25
C ASP A 241 14.72 17.00 -0.14
N LYS A 242 14.88 16.03 -1.04
CA LYS A 242 16.20 15.66 -1.55
C LYS A 242 16.76 16.82 -2.40
N THR A 243 17.92 17.34 -2.01
CA THR A 243 18.56 18.52 -2.63
C THR A 243 18.71 18.42 -4.15
N GLU A 244 19.07 17.24 -4.67
CA GLU A 244 19.21 16.98 -6.11
C GLU A 244 17.90 17.09 -6.92
N LEU A 245 16.76 17.01 -6.23
CA LEU A 245 15.41 17.07 -6.81
C LEU A 245 14.73 18.41 -6.52
N MET A 246 15.39 19.34 -5.83
CA MET A 246 14.86 20.69 -5.59
C MET A 246 15.02 21.55 -6.84
N GLU A 247 13.98 22.32 -7.15
CA GLU A 247 13.97 23.26 -8.25
C GLU A 247 15.00 24.38 -8.01
N GLY A 248 15.90 24.61 -8.97
CA GLY A 248 16.98 25.61 -8.86
C GLY A 248 18.31 25.10 -8.28
N MET A 249 18.40 23.82 -7.90
CA MET A 249 19.63 23.17 -7.40
C MET A 249 20.25 22.18 -8.42
N GLN A 250 19.79 22.21 -9.68
CA GLN A 250 20.33 21.44 -10.82
C GLN A 250 21.22 22.27 -11.72
#